data_AF-A0A350IEN6-F1
#
_entry.id   AF-A0A350IEN6-F1
#
_cell.length_a   1.000
_cell.length_b   1.000
_cell.length_c   1.000
_cell.angle_alpha   90.00
_cell.angle_beta   90.00
_cell.angle_gamma   90.00
#
_symmetry.space_group_name_H-M   'P 1'
#
loop_
_entity.id
_entity.type
_entity.pdbx_description
1 polymer ?
#
loop_
_entity_poly.entity_id
_entity_poly.type
_entity_poly.pdbx_seq_one_letter_code
_entity_poly.pdbx_strand_id
1 'polypeptide(L)'
;MNKIANGKTPWWWVPTLYFAEGIPYFIVNNISVTMFTKMGVPNGEMALFTSLLYLPWTLKPLWSPIVDIFKTKRWWILTMQILMSLAFILLTFSIPKPDPELIAASQTPISMFTFTLILFVLTAFASATHDIAADGFYMIALDHGQQSFFVGIRSTFYRLSSIFGQGVLVVIAGVLEEKTGNIPMAWTLTMAVTAVM
;
A
#
# COMPACT_ATOMS: atom_id res chain seq x y z
N MET A 1 -20.58 -18.75 27.75
CA MET A 1 -19.32 -18.59 26.99
C MET A 1 -19.35 -19.56 25.82
N ASN A 2 -19.86 -19.13 24.67
CA ASN A 2 -19.88 -19.99 23.48
C ASN A 2 -18.51 -19.92 22.82
N LYS A 3 -17.71 -20.98 22.98
CA LYS A 3 -16.57 -21.26 22.10
C LYS A 3 -17.10 -21.35 20.68
N ILE A 4 -16.85 -20.34 19.87
CA ILE A 4 -17.05 -20.44 18.42
C ILE A 4 -15.94 -21.34 17.91
N ALA A 5 -16.15 -22.66 17.99
CA ALA A 5 -15.44 -23.61 17.18
C ALA A 5 -15.94 -23.45 15.74
N ASN A 6 -15.26 -22.62 14.95
CA ASN A 6 -15.45 -22.62 13.50
C ASN A 6 -14.12 -22.29 12.77
N GLY A 7 -13.30 -23.33 12.61
CA GLY A 7 -12.79 -23.73 11.29
C GLY A 7 -11.49 -23.14 10.73
N LYS A 8 -10.92 -22.03 11.24
CA LYS A 8 -9.62 -21.54 10.71
C LYS A 8 -8.66 -21.17 11.83
N THR A 9 -7.60 -21.95 11.95
CA THR A 9 -6.50 -21.70 12.88
C THR A 9 -5.89 -20.31 12.60
N PRO A 10 -5.43 -19.57 13.62
CA PRO A 10 -4.78 -18.26 13.42
C PRO A 10 -3.65 -18.26 12.38
N TRP A 11 -2.97 -19.40 12.23
CA TRP A 11 -1.96 -19.65 11.18
C TRP A 11 -2.43 -19.38 9.74
N TRP A 12 -3.71 -19.49 9.43
CA TRP A 12 -4.21 -19.28 8.07
C TRP A 12 -4.42 -17.81 7.74
N TRP A 13 -4.81 -17.00 8.73
CA TRP A 13 -5.25 -15.63 8.50
C TRP A 13 -4.28 -14.59 9.04
N VAL A 14 -3.59 -14.82 10.16
CA VAL A 14 -2.61 -13.84 10.69
C VAL A 14 -1.51 -13.59 9.66
N PRO A 15 -0.82 -14.61 9.12
CA PRO A 15 0.28 -14.34 8.20
C PRO A 15 -0.16 -13.68 6.90
N THR A 16 -1.27 -14.15 6.33
CA THR A 16 -1.80 -13.64 5.05
C THR A 16 -2.36 -12.23 5.20
N LEU A 17 -3.09 -11.95 6.29
CA LEU A 17 -3.62 -10.62 6.57
C LEU A 17 -2.50 -9.59 6.72
N TYR A 18 -1.48 -9.90 7.52
CA TYR A 18 -0.40 -8.93 7.79
C TYR A 18 0.62 -8.80 6.66
N PHE A 19 0.75 -9.81 5.80
CA PHE A 19 1.42 -9.65 4.52
C PHE A 19 0.64 -8.68 3.62
N ALA A 20 -0.66 -8.93 3.44
CA ALA A 20 -1.51 -8.07 2.61
C ALA A 20 -1.63 -6.64 3.16
N GLU A 21 -1.65 -6.46 4.47
CA GLU A 21 -1.70 -5.15 5.14
C GLU A 21 -0.50 -4.26 4.79
N GLY A 22 0.71 -4.83 4.72
CA GLY A 22 1.90 -4.04 4.42
C GLY A 22 2.04 -3.66 2.94
N ILE A 23 1.45 -4.40 2.00
CA ILE A 23 1.63 -4.16 0.56
C ILE A 23 1.21 -2.73 0.16
N PRO A 24 -0.01 -2.24 0.47
CA PRO A 24 -0.41 -0.89 0.11
C PRO A 24 0.48 0.18 0.74
N TYR A 25 0.89 -0.02 1.99
CA TYR A 25 1.80 0.88 2.68
C TYR A 25 3.12 1.07 1.92
N PHE A 26 3.77 -0.03 1.51
CA PHE A 26 5.05 0.06 0.80
C PHE A 26 4.88 0.57 -0.63
N ILE A 27 3.78 0.24 -1.31
CA ILE A 27 3.49 0.80 -2.64
C ILE A 27 3.36 2.33 -2.55
N VAL A 28 2.58 2.82 -1.60
CA VAL A 28 2.33 4.26 -1.43
C VAL A 28 3.59 4.99 -0.98
N ASN A 29 4.36 4.49 -0.01
CA ASN A 29 5.45 5.26 0.58
C ASN A 29 6.80 5.08 -0.10
N ASN A 30 7.06 3.93 -0.73
CA ASN A 30 8.38 3.61 -1.28
C ASN A 30 8.34 3.50 -2.81
N ILE A 31 7.37 2.77 -3.34
CA ILE A 31 7.29 2.50 -4.79
C ILE A 31 6.83 3.73 -5.55
N SER A 32 5.84 4.48 -5.04
CA SER A 32 5.43 5.75 -5.66
C SER A 32 6.59 6.75 -5.74
N VAL A 33 7.40 6.84 -4.67
CA VAL A 33 8.55 7.75 -4.59
C VAL A 33 9.60 7.38 -5.62
N THR A 34 9.93 6.08 -5.69
CA THR A 34 10.85 5.55 -6.69
C THR A 34 10.35 5.82 -8.12
N MET A 35 9.05 5.61 -8.36
CA MET A 35 8.41 5.89 -9.64
C MET A 35 8.54 7.36 -10.04
N PHE A 36 8.21 8.30 -9.14
CA PHE A 36 8.31 9.73 -9.43
C PHE A 36 9.75 10.17 -9.73
N THR A 37 10.71 9.73 -8.93
CA THR A 37 12.13 10.02 -9.18
C THR A 37 12.60 9.44 -10.52
N LYS A 38 12.19 8.20 -10.86
CA LYS A 38 12.53 7.57 -12.15
C LYS A 38 11.88 8.25 -13.34
N MET A 39 10.69 8.83 -13.16
CA MET A 39 10.03 9.67 -14.15
C MET A 39 10.58 11.11 -14.19
N GLY A 40 11.71 11.39 -13.53
CA GLY A 40 12.42 12.66 -13.60
C GLY A 40 11.84 13.77 -12.74
N VAL A 41 11.05 13.44 -11.71
CA VAL A 41 10.63 14.45 -10.71
C VAL A 41 11.85 14.83 -9.86
N PRO A 42 12.17 16.13 -9.69
CA PRO A 42 13.28 16.57 -8.86
C PRO A 42 13.16 16.13 -7.39
N ASN A 43 14.25 15.63 -6.82
CA ASN A 43 14.29 15.18 -5.41
C ASN A 43 13.95 16.29 -4.39
N GLY A 44 14.21 17.56 -4.73
CA GLY A 44 13.93 18.69 -3.85
C GLY A 44 12.43 18.86 -3.53
N GLU A 45 11.56 18.46 -4.45
CA GLU A 45 10.11 18.52 -4.28
C GLU A 45 9.56 17.27 -3.56
N MET A 46 10.27 16.14 -3.65
CA MET A 46 9.83 14.81 -3.19
C MET A 46 9.63 14.69 -1.67
N ALA A 47 10.36 15.45 -0.86
CA ALA A 47 10.28 15.37 0.59
C ALA A 47 8.88 15.73 1.13
N LEU A 48 8.26 16.78 0.55
CA LEU A 48 6.91 17.22 0.91
C LEU A 48 5.89 16.13 0.55
N PHE A 49 5.97 15.57 -0.65
CA PHE A 49 5.02 14.54 -1.10
C PHE A 49 5.15 13.24 -0.33
N THR A 50 6.37 12.80 -0.04
CA THR A 50 6.61 11.60 0.77
C THR A 50 6.00 11.77 2.17
N SER A 51 6.15 12.95 2.77
CA SER A 51 5.54 13.27 4.06
C SER A 51 4.01 13.31 3.98
N LEU A 52 3.45 13.88 2.91
CA LEU A 52 2.01 13.93 2.67
C LEU A 52 1.41 12.54 2.51
N LEU A 53 2.07 11.66 1.75
CA LEU A 53 1.63 10.30 1.52
C LEU A 53 1.67 9.47 2.81
N TYR A 54 2.67 9.66 3.66
CA TYR A 54 2.78 8.95 4.95
C TYR A 54 1.79 9.44 6.02
N LEU A 55 1.25 10.66 5.86
CA LEU A 55 0.43 11.34 6.84
C LEU A 55 -0.75 10.50 7.38
N PRO A 56 -1.49 9.72 6.57
CA PRO A 56 -2.64 8.97 7.07
C PRO A 56 -2.29 7.97 8.16
N TRP A 57 -1.16 7.26 8.06
CA TRP A 57 -0.75 6.31 9.11
C TRP A 57 -0.38 6.98 10.43
N THR A 58 0.07 8.24 10.37
CA THR A 58 0.38 9.03 11.58
C THR A 58 -0.89 9.60 12.22
N LEU A 59 -1.83 10.07 11.40
CA LEU A 59 -3.07 10.70 11.86
C LEU A 59 -4.19 9.69 12.18
N LYS A 60 -4.01 8.40 11.86
CA LYS A 60 -5.04 7.37 12.06
C LYS A 60 -5.67 7.31 13.45
N PRO A 61 -4.98 7.65 14.58
CA PRO A 61 -5.64 7.72 15.89
C PRO A 61 -6.83 8.69 15.95
N LEU A 62 -6.89 9.70 15.08
CA LEU A 62 -7.99 10.67 15.06
C LEU A 62 -9.32 10.07 14.60
N TRP A 63 -9.30 9.06 13.72
CA TRP A 63 -10.52 8.40 13.21
C TRP A 63 -10.64 6.93 13.62
N SER A 64 -9.65 6.35 14.28
CA SER A 64 -9.74 4.96 14.75
C SER A 64 -10.96 4.68 15.63
N PRO A 65 -11.43 5.60 16.54
CA PRO A 65 -12.64 5.35 17.31
C PRO A 65 -13.89 5.16 16.45
N ILE A 66 -13.96 5.82 15.29
CA ILE A 66 -15.07 5.66 14.34
C ILE A 66 -15.04 4.24 13.75
N VAL A 67 -13.85 3.75 13.38
CA VAL A 67 -13.65 2.39 12.85
C VAL A 67 -13.88 1.33 13.93
N ASP A 68 -13.69 1.67 15.20
CA ASP A 68 -13.96 0.80 16.35
C ASP A 68 -15.45 0.67 16.67
N ILE A 69 -16.21 1.76 16.57
CA ILE A 69 -17.61 1.81 17.01
C ILE A 69 -18.59 1.57 15.84
N PHE A 70 -18.26 2.01 14.63
CA PHE A 70 -19.14 1.90 13.48
C PHE A 70 -18.86 0.62 12.68
N LYS A 71 -19.89 -0.19 12.39
CA LYS A 71 -19.78 -1.45 11.62
C LYS A 71 -18.81 -2.47 12.23
N THR A 72 -18.67 -3.63 11.58
CA THR A 72 -17.77 -4.70 12.05
C THR A 72 -16.38 -4.56 11.46
N LYS A 73 -15.36 -5.09 12.15
CA LYS A 73 -13.98 -5.13 11.64
C LYS A 73 -13.87 -5.80 10.28
N ARG A 74 -14.59 -6.90 10.08
CA ARG A 74 -14.67 -7.61 8.80
C ARG A 74 -15.25 -6.72 7.68
N TRP A 75 -16.27 -5.92 7.97
CA TRP A 75 -16.84 -5.01 6.98
C TRP A 75 -15.82 -3.96 6.55
N TRP A 76 -15.09 -3.36 7.48
CA TRP A 76 -14.03 -2.40 7.17
C TRP A 76 -12.88 -3.02 6.38
N ILE A 77 -12.39 -4.19 6.80
CA ILE A 77 -11.33 -4.93 6.10
C ILE A 77 -11.71 -5.14 4.62
N LEU A 78 -12.89 -5.71 4.37
CA LEU A 78 -13.32 -6.02 3.00
C LEU A 78 -13.60 -4.75 2.18
N THR A 79 -14.22 -3.74 2.78
CA THR A 79 -14.55 -2.48 2.07
C THR A 79 -13.28 -1.72 1.70
N MET A 80 -12.30 -1.64 2.61
CA MET A 80 -11.03 -0.99 2.33
C MET A 80 -10.18 -1.77 1.32
N GLN A 81 -10.21 -3.11 1.35
CA GLN A 81 -9.60 -3.92 0.29
C GLN A 81 -10.18 -3.60 -1.08
N ILE A 82 -11.51 -3.58 -1.21
CA ILE A 82 -12.17 -3.22 -2.48
C ILE A 82 -11.79 -1.79 -2.90
N LEU A 83 -11.81 -0.84 -1.97
CA LEU A 83 -11.46 0.56 -2.26
C LEU A 83 -10.01 0.69 -2.75
N MET A 84 -9.06 0.00 -2.10
CA MET A 84 -7.65 -0.01 -2.51
C MET A 84 -7.46 -0.71 -3.87
N SER A 85 -8.11 -1.86 -4.10
CA SER A 85 -8.05 -2.54 -5.39
C SER A 85 -8.56 -1.65 -6.53
N LEU A 86 -9.70 -0.96 -6.33
CA LEU A 86 -10.21 0.01 -7.30
C LEU A 86 -9.23 1.17 -7.50
N ALA A 87 -8.61 1.67 -6.43
CA ALA A 87 -7.62 2.73 -6.53
C ALA A 87 -6.36 2.28 -7.30
N PHE A 88 -5.86 1.05 -7.10
CA PHE A 88 -4.74 0.50 -7.87
C PHE A 88 -5.06 0.28 -9.34
N ILE A 89 -6.27 -0.19 -9.66
CA ILE A 89 -6.75 -0.27 -11.05
C ILE A 89 -6.75 1.13 -11.68
N LEU A 90 -7.31 2.13 -11.00
CA LEU A 90 -7.32 3.52 -11.49
C LEU A 90 -5.91 4.11 -11.62
N LEU A 91 -4.99 3.77 -10.70
CA LEU A 91 -3.59 4.20 -10.74
C LEU A 91 -2.89 3.74 -12.02
N THR A 92 -3.20 2.52 -12.49
CA THR A 92 -2.66 2.01 -13.76
C THR A 92 -3.00 2.91 -14.94
N PHE A 93 -4.18 3.53 -14.93
CA PHE A 93 -4.64 4.43 -16.00
C PHE A 93 -4.30 5.89 -15.75
N SER A 94 -3.92 6.26 -14.52
CA SER A 94 -3.65 7.65 -14.15
C SER A 94 -2.21 8.09 -14.37
N ILE A 95 -1.28 7.15 -14.60
CA ILE A 95 0.15 7.45 -14.73
C ILE A 95 0.39 8.35 -15.96
N PRO A 96 0.91 9.58 -15.75
CA PRO A 96 1.32 10.46 -16.82
C PRO A 96 2.47 9.85 -17.63
N LYS A 97 2.63 10.33 -18.86
CA LYS A 97 3.74 9.95 -19.75
C LYS A 97 4.58 11.19 -20.06
N PRO A 98 5.49 11.61 -19.16
CA PRO A 98 6.37 12.74 -19.43
C PRO A 98 7.26 12.47 -20.64
N ASP A 99 7.65 13.54 -21.32
CA ASP A 99 8.55 13.45 -22.47
C ASP A 99 9.93 12.94 -22.04
N PRO A 100 10.59 12.09 -22.85
CA PRO A 100 11.89 11.50 -22.50
C PRO A 100 12.97 12.54 -22.16
N GLU A 101 12.93 13.71 -22.80
CA GLU A 101 13.87 14.81 -22.54
C GLU A 101 13.68 15.41 -21.14
N LEU A 102 12.43 15.57 -20.69
CA LEU A 102 12.11 16.04 -19.33
C LEU A 102 12.55 15.02 -18.28
N ILE A 103 12.33 13.73 -18.55
CA ILE A 103 12.77 12.65 -17.67
C ILE A 103 14.30 12.67 -17.54
N ALA A 104 15.02 12.73 -18.67
CA ALA A 104 16.48 12.74 -18.69
C ALA A 104 17.06 13.98 -18.00
N ALA A 105 16.42 15.14 -18.13
CA ALA A 105 16.81 16.37 -17.46
C ALA A 105 16.43 16.42 -15.98
N SER A 106 15.65 15.46 -15.48
CA SER A 106 15.05 15.49 -14.13
C SER A 106 14.24 16.77 -13.87
N GLN A 107 13.43 17.16 -14.85
CA GLN A 107 12.62 18.39 -14.83
C GLN A 107 11.12 18.11 -14.95
N THR A 108 10.68 16.88 -14.72
CA THR A 108 9.26 16.53 -14.78
C THR A 108 8.51 17.22 -13.62
N PRO A 109 7.54 18.10 -13.89
CA PRO A 109 6.81 18.77 -12.82
C PRO A 109 5.86 17.78 -12.14
N ILE A 110 5.90 17.75 -10.81
CA ILE A 110 5.05 16.85 -10.01
C ILE A 110 3.54 17.10 -10.23
N SER A 111 3.15 18.31 -10.65
CA SER A 111 1.77 18.66 -10.96
C SER A 111 1.17 17.78 -12.07
N MET A 112 1.98 17.20 -12.96
CA MET A 112 1.50 16.20 -13.93
C MET A 112 0.90 14.98 -13.24
N PHE A 113 1.41 14.63 -12.05
CA PHE A 113 0.96 13.49 -11.27
C PHE A 113 -0.20 13.82 -10.33
N THR A 114 -0.82 14.99 -10.40
CA THR A 114 -1.88 15.42 -9.45
C THR A 114 -2.97 14.35 -9.27
N PHE A 115 -3.52 13.81 -10.35
CA PHE A 115 -4.56 12.77 -10.26
C PHE A 115 -4.01 11.46 -9.67
N THR A 116 -2.79 11.06 -10.06
CA THR A 116 -2.09 9.90 -9.49
C THR A 116 -1.83 10.08 -7.98
N LEU A 117 -1.42 11.27 -7.55
CA LEU A 117 -1.20 11.61 -6.14
C LEU A 117 -2.50 11.54 -5.33
N ILE A 118 -3.61 12.05 -5.87
CA ILE A 118 -4.92 11.95 -5.22
C ILE A 118 -5.27 10.46 -4.99
N LEU A 119 -5.07 9.61 -5.99
CA LEU A 119 -5.32 8.17 -5.85
C LEU A 119 -4.40 7.51 -4.83
N PHE A 120 -3.11 7.87 -4.76
CA PHE A 120 -2.22 7.39 -3.70
C PHE A 120 -2.64 7.85 -2.32
N VAL A 121 -3.06 9.11 -2.15
CA VAL A 121 -3.59 9.62 -0.87
C VAL A 121 -4.86 8.86 -0.47
N LEU A 122 -5.79 8.64 -1.40
CA LEU A 122 -6.99 7.83 -1.14
C LEU A 122 -6.63 6.40 -0.72
N THR A 123 -5.66 5.79 -1.41
CA THR A 123 -5.12 4.47 -1.07
C THR A 123 -4.48 4.46 0.32
N ALA A 124 -3.76 5.52 0.68
CA ALA A 124 -3.13 5.68 1.99
C ALA A 124 -4.15 5.73 3.13
N PHE A 125 -5.23 6.51 2.97
CA PHE A 125 -6.32 6.55 3.94
C PHE A 125 -7.05 5.21 4.04
N ALA A 126 -7.29 4.55 2.89
CA ALA A 126 -7.93 3.25 2.86
C ALA A 126 -7.06 2.17 3.56
N SER A 127 -5.75 2.18 3.30
CA SER A 127 -4.78 1.29 3.95
C SER A 127 -4.70 1.55 5.45
N ALA A 128 -4.50 2.80 5.89
CA ALA A 128 -4.44 3.11 7.31
C ALA A 128 -5.74 2.72 8.06
N THR A 129 -6.89 2.82 7.40
CA THR A 129 -8.19 2.37 7.93
C THR A 129 -8.30 0.84 7.96
N HIS A 130 -7.77 0.16 6.94
CA HIS A 130 -7.64 -1.28 6.92
C HIS A 130 -6.78 -1.78 8.08
N ASP A 131 -5.61 -1.17 8.35
CA ASP A 131 -4.75 -1.52 9.49
C ASP A 131 -5.52 -1.46 10.81
N ILE A 132 -6.27 -0.37 11.06
CA ILE A 132 -7.08 -0.23 12.29
C ILE A 132 -8.07 -1.40 12.41
N ALA A 133 -8.71 -1.77 11.31
CA ALA A 133 -9.67 -2.84 11.30
C ALA A 133 -9.02 -4.23 11.44
N ALA A 134 -7.88 -4.46 10.81
CA ALA A 134 -7.10 -5.69 10.85
C ALA A 134 -6.52 -5.93 12.26
N ASP A 135 -5.88 -4.92 12.85
CA ASP A 135 -5.38 -4.98 14.22
C ASP A 135 -6.51 -5.10 15.24
N GLY A 136 -7.60 -4.37 15.06
CA GLY A 136 -8.79 -4.53 15.89
C GLY A 136 -9.37 -5.95 15.80
N PHE A 137 -9.41 -6.53 14.59
CA PHE A 137 -9.83 -7.92 14.40
C PHE A 137 -8.89 -8.90 15.09
N TYR A 138 -7.58 -8.67 15.03
CA TYR A 138 -6.58 -9.49 15.70
C TYR A 138 -6.78 -9.54 17.21
N MET A 139 -7.05 -8.40 17.83
CA MET A 139 -7.25 -8.29 19.27
C MET A 139 -8.54 -9.00 19.75
N ILE A 140 -9.61 -8.99 18.95
CA ILE A 140 -10.88 -9.66 19.31
C ILE A 140 -10.89 -11.16 18.97
N ALA A 141 -10.09 -11.59 18.00
CA ALA A 141 -10.11 -12.96 17.49
C ALA A 141 -9.19 -13.92 18.27
N LEU A 142 -8.19 -13.40 18.98
CA LEU A 142 -7.17 -14.18 19.68
C LEU A 142 -7.20 -13.92 21.19
N ASP A 143 -6.95 -14.96 21.98
CA ASP A 143 -6.68 -14.81 23.42
C ASP A 143 -5.28 -14.22 23.68
N HIS A 144 -5.00 -13.79 24.92
CA HIS A 144 -3.72 -13.16 25.25
C HIS A 144 -2.49 -14.03 24.99
N GLY A 145 -2.58 -15.35 25.20
CA GLY A 145 -1.47 -16.27 24.93
C GLY A 145 -1.19 -16.37 23.43
N GLN A 146 -2.25 -16.47 22.63
CA GLN A 146 -2.16 -16.44 21.17
C GLN A 146 -1.65 -15.08 20.67
N GLN A 147 -2.13 -13.97 21.22
CA GLN A 147 -1.67 -12.63 20.85
C GLN A 147 -0.16 -12.48 21.09
N SER A 148 0.34 -12.97 22.22
CA SER A 148 1.78 -12.96 22.53
C SER A 148 2.60 -13.81 21.57
N PHE A 149 2.09 -14.98 21.17
CA PHE A 149 2.77 -15.84 20.21
C PHE A 149 2.76 -15.26 18.79
N PHE A 150 1.60 -14.81 18.31
CA PHE A 150 1.41 -14.37 16.93
C PHE A 150 1.93 -12.96 16.64
N VAL A 151 2.29 -12.16 17.65
CA VAL A 151 2.85 -10.82 17.44
C VAL A 151 4.16 -10.85 16.62
N GLY A 152 4.98 -11.87 16.85
CA GLY A 152 6.20 -12.12 16.07
C GLY A 152 5.88 -12.48 14.63
N ILE A 153 4.92 -13.39 14.43
CA ILE A 153 4.48 -13.84 13.11
C ILE A 153 3.92 -12.69 12.28
N ARG A 154 3.02 -11.88 12.86
CA ARG A 154 2.51 -10.63 12.26
C ARG A 154 3.66 -9.76 11.76
N SER A 155 4.60 -9.44 12.65
CA SER A 155 5.71 -8.53 12.34
C SER A 155 6.61 -9.09 11.23
N THR A 156 6.84 -10.41 11.23
CA THR A 156 7.61 -11.08 10.16
C THR A 156 6.89 -10.98 8.82
N PHE A 157 5.60 -11.28 8.74
CA PHE A 157 4.88 -11.23 7.47
C PHE A 157 4.70 -9.80 6.93
N TYR A 158 4.58 -8.81 7.80
CA TYR A 158 4.66 -7.40 7.41
C TYR A 158 6.06 -7.02 6.87
N ARG A 159 7.14 -7.57 7.42
CA ARG A 159 8.48 -7.39 6.85
C ARG A 159 8.64 -8.11 5.52
N LEU A 160 8.01 -9.27 5.33
CA LEU A 160 8.02 -9.97 4.05
C LEU A 160 7.29 -9.17 2.97
N SER A 161 6.20 -8.46 3.31
CA SER A 161 5.55 -7.57 2.33
C SER A 161 6.40 -6.35 1.99
N SER A 162 7.22 -5.86 2.93
CA SER A 162 8.26 -4.86 2.64
C SER A 162 9.26 -5.35 1.60
N ILE A 163 9.80 -6.55 1.79
CA ILE A 163 10.76 -7.17 0.87
C ILE A 163 10.10 -7.41 -0.49
N PHE A 164 8.84 -7.85 -0.49
CA PHE A 164 8.09 -8.05 -1.72
C PHE A 164 7.91 -6.71 -2.47
N GLY A 165 7.41 -5.68 -1.80
CA GLY A 165 7.17 -4.37 -2.40
C GLY A 165 8.47 -3.74 -2.91
N GLN A 166 9.43 -3.51 -2.01
CA GLN A 166 10.66 -2.79 -2.33
C GLN A 166 11.70 -3.62 -3.10
N GLY A 167 11.60 -4.95 -3.04
CA GLY A 167 12.45 -5.85 -3.81
C GLY A 167 11.80 -6.24 -5.13
N VAL A 168 10.77 -7.09 -5.07
CA VAL A 168 10.18 -7.74 -6.25
C VAL A 168 9.58 -6.71 -7.21
N LEU A 169 8.75 -5.77 -6.74
CA LEU A 169 8.11 -4.79 -7.65
C LEU A 169 9.13 -3.84 -8.29
N VAL A 170 10.16 -3.42 -7.54
CA VAL A 170 11.23 -2.55 -8.08
C VAL A 170 12.06 -3.29 -9.13
N VAL A 171 12.36 -4.57 -8.90
CA VAL A 171 13.05 -5.41 -9.89
C VAL A 171 12.21 -5.58 -11.15
N ILE A 172 10.89 -5.82 -11.01
CA ILE A 172 9.97 -5.87 -12.15
C ILE A 172 10.02 -4.55 -12.95
N ALA A 173 9.95 -3.41 -12.26
CA ALA A 173 10.05 -2.10 -12.90
C ALA A 173 11.38 -1.94 -13.66
N GLY A 174 12.51 -2.24 -13.02
CA GLY A 174 13.83 -2.13 -13.64
C GLY A 174 14.01 -3.02 -14.88
N VAL A 175 13.57 -4.28 -14.80
CA VAL A 175 13.60 -5.20 -15.96
C VAL A 175 12.71 -4.69 -17.10
N LEU A 176 11.56 -4.09 -16.78
CA LEU A 176 10.69 -3.49 -17.79
C LEU A 176 11.28 -2.21 -18.38
N GLU A 177 11.94 -1.37 -17.59
CA GLU A 177 12.66 -0.17 -18.05
C GLU A 177 13.72 -0.57 -19.09
N GLU A 178 14.55 -1.56 -18.78
CA GLU A 178 15.61 -2.06 -19.67
C GLU A 178 15.06 -2.68 -20.96
N LYS A 179 13.99 -3.49 -20.86
CA LYS A 179 13.43 -4.19 -22.03
C LYS A 179 12.64 -3.29 -22.96
N THR A 180 11.91 -2.33 -22.41
CA THR A 180 11.03 -1.45 -23.21
C THR A 180 11.74 -0.19 -23.68
N GLY A 181 12.79 0.26 -22.98
CA GLY A 181 13.40 1.56 -23.18
C GLY A 181 12.44 2.73 -22.87
N ASN A 182 11.30 2.46 -22.24
CA ASN A 182 10.23 3.43 -22.00
C ASN A 182 9.84 3.41 -20.52
N ILE A 183 10.39 4.36 -19.77
CA ILE A 183 10.19 4.48 -18.32
C ILE A 183 8.69 4.61 -17.96
N PRO A 184 7.90 5.53 -18.58
CA PRO A 184 6.48 5.62 -18.28
C PRO A 184 5.71 4.31 -18.49
N MET A 185 6.00 3.59 -19.58
CA MET A 185 5.37 2.30 -19.87
C MET A 185 5.76 1.23 -18.85
N ALA A 186 7.05 1.15 -18.48
CA ALA A 186 7.54 0.20 -17.48
C ALA A 186 6.84 0.36 -16.12
N TRP A 187 6.72 1.59 -15.64
CA TRP A 187 6.03 1.89 -14.38
C TRP A 187 4.51 1.72 -14.47
N THR A 188 3.90 2.02 -15.61
CA THR A 188 2.48 1.71 -15.87
C THR A 188 2.22 0.21 -15.73
N LEU A 189 3.04 -0.62 -16.37
CA LEU A 189 2.95 -2.08 -16.28
C LEU A 189 3.25 -2.59 -14.87
N THR A 190 4.19 -1.96 -14.16
CA THR A 190 4.49 -2.31 -12.76
C THR A 190 3.29 -2.04 -11.86
N MET A 191 2.61 -0.90 -12.01
CA MET A 191 1.37 -0.62 -11.26
C MET A 191 0.20 -1.51 -11.73
N ALA A 192 0.18 -1.96 -12.98
CA ALA A 192 -0.79 -2.95 -13.43
C ALA A 192 -0.63 -4.27 -12.67
N VAL A 193 0.61 -4.67 -12.30
CA VAL A 193 0.84 -5.86 -11.47
C VAL A 193 0.23 -5.67 -10.07
N THR A 194 0.38 -4.48 -9.48
CA THR A 194 -0.17 -4.22 -8.12
C THR A 194 -1.69 -4.20 -8.09
N ALA A 195 -2.35 -3.88 -9.20
CA ALA A 195 -3.81 -3.92 -9.32
C ALA A 195 -4.40 -5.35 -9.28
N VAL A 196 -3.59 -6.37 -9.56
CA VAL A 196 -4.01 -7.79 -9.61
C VAL A 196 -3.64 -8.56 -8.34
N MET A 197 -2.83 -7.95 -7.46
CA MET A 197 -2.40 -8.51 -6.18
C MET A 197 -3.44 -8.31 -5.08
#